data_AF-A0A6P4I5N8-F1
#
_entry.id   AF-A0A6P4I5N8-F1
#
_cell.length_a   1.000
_cell.length_b   1.000
_cell.length_c   1.000
_cell.angle_alpha   90.00
_cell.angle_beta   90.00
_cell.angle_gamma   90.00
#
_symmetry.space_group_name_H-M   'P 1'
#
loop_
_entity.id
_entity.type
_entity.pdbx_description
1 polymer ?
#
loop_
_entity_poly.entity_id
_entity_poly.type
_entity_poly.pdbx_seq_one_letter_code
_entity_poly.pdbx_strand_id
1 'polypeptide(L)'
;MTDTVEQTAPEETNKAMITLTMLRKWGACQDGKSWFSDKFPQGAEYGETLTALYADKRYRDARWLSSKVFDKAFSAEIIASDINAIIKLTEDAEIDANSSGDNARIGSSGDDAQIGSSGYDARIGSSGNYARIDASGENSVVASAGINP
;
A
#
# COMPACT_ATOMS: atom_id res chain seq x y z
N MET A 1 32.29 -8.18 28.76
CA MET A 1 31.08 -8.98 28.98
C MET A 1 29.95 -8.23 28.30
N THR A 2 29.51 -8.78 27.18
CA THR A 2 28.47 -8.25 26.29
C THR A 2 27.13 -8.70 26.82
N ASP A 3 26.36 -7.78 27.40
CA ASP A 3 24.94 -8.03 27.65
C ASP A 3 24.18 -7.62 26.39
N THR A 4 23.88 -8.63 25.58
CA THR A 4 22.98 -8.54 24.44
C THR A 4 21.59 -8.24 24.99
N VAL A 5 21.09 -7.02 24.81
CA VAL A 5 19.69 -6.69 25.06
C VAL A 5 18.89 -7.37 23.95
N GLU A 6 18.28 -8.50 24.28
CA GLU A 6 17.30 -9.18 23.46
C GLU A 6 16.08 -8.26 23.32
N GLN A 7 15.99 -7.54 22.20
CA GLN A 7 14.79 -6.83 21.81
C GLN A 7 13.74 -7.86 21.38
N THR A 8 12.94 -8.34 22.33
CA THR A 8 11.64 -8.92 22.00
C THR A 8 10.80 -7.79 21.41
N ALA A 9 10.51 -7.87 20.11
CA ALA A 9 9.63 -6.93 19.43
C ALA A 9 8.33 -6.76 20.24
N PRO A 10 7.86 -5.54 20.51
CA PRO A 10 6.52 -5.37 21.07
C PRO A 10 5.54 -5.96 20.05
N GLU A 11 4.57 -6.75 20.51
CA GLU A 11 3.45 -7.19 19.68
C GLU A 11 2.76 -5.95 19.09
N GLU A 12 3.13 -5.58 17.86
CA GLU A 12 2.46 -4.54 17.08
C GLU A 12 1.10 -5.08 16.63
N THR A 13 0.17 -5.15 17.57
CA THR A 13 -1.22 -5.43 17.28
C THR A 13 -1.93 -4.10 17.14
N ASN A 14 -1.81 -3.47 15.96
CA ASN A 14 -2.69 -2.38 15.51
C ASN A 14 -4.12 -2.92 15.31
N LYS A 15 -4.76 -3.36 16.39
CA LYS A 15 -6.11 -3.90 16.37
C LYS A 15 -7.11 -2.75 16.47
N ALA A 16 -8.08 -2.72 15.57
CA ALA A 16 -9.07 -1.65 15.51
C ALA A 16 -9.93 -1.62 16.80
N MET A 17 -9.61 -0.69 17.70
CA MET A 17 -10.36 -0.48 18.95
C MET A 17 -11.66 0.29 18.69
N ILE A 18 -12.74 -0.16 19.32
CA ILE A 18 -14.04 0.53 19.33
C ILE A 18 -14.25 1.11 20.72
N THR A 19 -14.57 2.41 20.77
CA THR A 19 -14.87 3.11 22.03
C THR A 19 -16.25 3.74 21.98
N LEU A 20 -16.84 3.98 23.16
CA LEU A 20 -18.11 4.67 23.27
C LEU A 20 -18.06 6.08 22.66
N THR A 21 -16.90 6.73 22.70
CA THR A 21 -16.67 8.04 22.05
C THR A 21 -16.78 7.93 20.54
N MET A 22 -16.22 6.90 19.91
CA MET A 22 -16.35 6.65 18.48
C MET A 22 -17.81 6.38 18.10
N LEU A 23 -18.51 5.52 18.84
CA LEU A 23 -19.93 5.23 18.60
C LEU A 23 -20.83 6.46 18.69
N ARG A 24 -20.56 7.36 19.66
CA ARG A 24 -21.24 8.65 19.77
C ARG A 24 -20.99 9.52 18.55
N LYS A 25 -19.73 9.68 18.13
CA LYS A 25 -19.35 10.46 16.93
C LYS A 25 -19.94 9.88 15.65
N TRP A 26 -20.04 8.56 15.54
CA TRP A 26 -20.56 7.87 14.36
C TRP A 26 -22.09 7.87 14.27
N GLY A 27 -22.78 8.31 15.33
CA GLY A 27 -24.24 8.41 15.36
C GLY A 27 -24.93 7.08 15.69
N ALA A 28 -24.32 6.25 16.53
CA ALA A 28 -24.98 5.05 17.05
C ALA A 28 -26.27 5.43 17.79
N CYS A 29 -27.32 4.60 17.63
CA CYS A 29 -28.57 4.77 18.34
C CYS A 29 -28.37 4.64 19.86
N GLN A 30 -29.30 5.17 20.65
CA GLN A 30 -29.17 5.19 22.11
C GLN A 30 -29.08 3.77 22.69
N ASP A 31 -29.94 2.87 22.22
CA ASP A 31 -29.95 1.46 22.61
C ASP A 31 -28.61 0.75 22.34
N GLY A 32 -28.05 0.90 21.13
CA GLY A 32 -26.75 0.31 20.79
C GLY A 32 -25.58 0.88 21.60
N LYS A 33 -25.60 2.17 21.94
CA LYS A 33 -24.59 2.79 22.82
C LYS A 33 -24.69 2.28 24.26
N SER A 34 -25.90 2.17 24.80
CA SER A 34 -26.13 1.61 26.14
C SER A 34 -25.67 0.16 26.22
N TRP A 35 -26.09 -0.67 25.26
CA TRP A 35 -25.62 -2.04 25.16
C TRP A 35 -24.10 -2.15 25.12
N PHE A 36 -23.44 -1.29 24.32
CA PHE A 36 -21.99 -1.30 24.23
C PHE A 36 -21.31 -0.85 25.52
N SER A 37 -21.77 0.23 26.15
CA SER A 37 -21.17 0.74 27.39
C SER A 37 -21.32 -0.22 28.56
N ASP A 38 -22.43 -0.95 28.61
CA ASP A 38 -22.71 -1.91 29.68
C ASP A 38 -21.81 -3.15 29.56
N LYS A 39 -21.57 -3.62 28.32
CA LYS A 39 -20.76 -4.81 28.04
C LYS A 39 -19.25 -4.51 27.97
N PHE A 40 -18.89 -3.34 27.46
CA PHE A 40 -17.51 -2.93 27.19
C PHE A 40 -17.21 -1.53 27.77
N PRO A 41 -17.15 -1.38 29.10
CA PRO A 41 -17.02 -0.08 29.75
C PRO A 41 -15.72 0.66 29.39
N GLN A 42 -14.66 -0.07 29.05
CA GLN A 42 -13.36 0.51 28.64
C GLN A 42 -13.20 0.54 27.10
N GLY A 43 -14.22 0.14 26.34
CA GLY A 43 -14.09 -0.20 24.93
C GLY A 43 -13.69 -1.65 24.73
N ALA A 44 -13.64 -2.07 23.46
CA ALA A 44 -13.27 -3.42 23.07
C ALA A 44 -12.73 -3.42 21.64
N GLU A 45 -12.04 -4.50 21.26
CA GLU A 45 -11.62 -4.67 19.88
C GLU A 45 -12.84 -4.82 18.96
N TYR A 46 -12.72 -4.42 17.70
CA TYR A 46 -13.78 -4.56 16.71
C TYR A 46 -14.28 -6.01 16.56
N GLY A 47 -13.35 -6.98 16.54
CA GLY A 47 -13.68 -8.40 16.43
C GLY A 47 -14.45 -8.92 17.65
N GLU A 48 -14.05 -8.53 18.86
CA GLU A 48 -14.73 -8.87 20.10
C GLU A 48 -16.14 -8.25 20.16
N THR A 49 -16.25 -6.99 19.74
CA THR A 49 -17.52 -6.27 19.68
C THR A 49 -18.50 -6.95 18.72
N LEU A 50 -18.03 -7.33 17.52
CA LEU A 50 -18.85 -8.07 16.55
C LEU A 50 -19.28 -9.42 17.09
N THR A 51 -18.37 -10.17 17.69
CA THR A 51 -18.67 -11.50 18.27
C THR A 51 -19.77 -11.39 19.32
N ALA A 52 -19.69 -10.39 20.20
CA ALA A 52 -20.73 -10.14 21.19
C ALA A 52 -22.07 -9.71 20.58
N LEU A 53 -22.05 -8.86 19.54
CA LEU A 53 -23.28 -8.48 18.83
C LEU A 53 -23.97 -9.69 18.18
N TYR A 54 -23.19 -10.61 17.59
CA TYR A 54 -23.73 -11.85 17.03
C TYR A 54 -24.27 -12.79 18.10
N ALA A 55 -23.57 -12.94 19.23
CA ALA A 55 -24.02 -13.75 20.36
C ALA A 55 -25.37 -13.25 20.93
N ASP A 56 -25.54 -11.93 21.02
CA ASP A 56 -26.78 -11.30 21.50
C ASP A 56 -27.83 -11.11 20.38
N LYS A 57 -27.59 -11.68 19.18
CA LYS A 57 -28.46 -11.60 17.99
C LYS A 57 -28.77 -10.18 17.50
N ARG A 58 -27.91 -9.21 17.80
CA ARG A 58 -28.01 -7.80 17.39
C ARG A 58 -27.45 -7.57 15.99
N TYR A 59 -27.96 -8.30 15.00
CA TYR A 59 -27.40 -8.35 13.64
C TYR A 59 -27.41 -7.00 12.90
N ARG A 60 -28.42 -6.16 13.16
CA ARG A 60 -28.49 -4.81 12.56
C ARG A 60 -27.37 -3.92 13.07
N ASP A 61 -27.07 -3.99 14.36
CA ASP A 61 -26.00 -3.21 14.99
C ASP A 61 -24.64 -3.73 14.54
N ALA A 62 -24.46 -5.05 14.39
CA ALA A 62 -23.25 -5.64 13.83
C ALA A 62 -22.99 -5.11 12.40
N ARG A 63 -24.00 -5.14 11.53
CA ARG A 63 -23.89 -4.63 10.16
C ARG A 63 -23.59 -3.12 10.13
N TRP A 64 -24.27 -2.36 10.98
CA TRP A 64 -24.04 -0.92 11.11
C TRP A 64 -22.61 -0.62 11.57
N LEU A 65 -22.13 -1.32 12.60
CA LEU A 65 -20.78 -1.14 13.13
C LEU A 65 -19.73 -1.48 12.07
N SER A 66 -19.85 -2.61 11.38
CA SER A 66 -18.94 -2.97 10.28
C SER A 66 -18.90 -1.90 9.21
N SER A 67 -20.07 -1.41 8.76
CA SER A 67 -20.12 -0.34 7.76
C SER A 67 -19.42 0.93 8.25
N LYS A 68 -19.59 1.32 9.52
CA LYS A 68 -18.93 2.51 10.07
C LYS A 68 -17.43 2.34 10.28
N VAL A 69 -16.97 1.17 10.68
CA VAL A 69 -15.55 0.90 10.84
C VAL A 69 -14.86 0.99 9.48
N PHE A 70 -15.41 0.38 8.43
CA PHE A 70 -14.85 0.50 7.08
C PHE A 70 -14.96 1.91 6.48
N ASP A 71 -16.03 2.64 6.76
CA ASP A 71 -16.26 4.00 6.25
C ASP A 71 -15.44 5.08 6.99
N LYS A 72 -15.24 4.92 8.31
CA LYS A 72 -14.76 6.00 9.19
C LYS A 72 -13.52 5.66 9.99
N ALA A 73 -13.25 4.39 10.26
CA ALA A 73 -12.04 3.97 10.98
C ALA A 73 -10.90 3.60 10.02
N PHE A 74 -11.21 3.28 8.76
CA PHE A 74 -10.25 3.23 7.65
C PHE A 74 -10.47 4.47 6.76
N SER A 75 -10.18 5.66 7.31
CA SER A 75 -10.36 6.92 6.58
C SER A 75 -9.28 7.13 5.53
N ALA A 76 -9.53 8.00 4.55
CA ALA A 76 -8.51 8.43 3.58
C ALA A 76 -7.24 8.98 4.26
N GLU A 77 -7.38 9.56 5.45
CA GLU A 77 -6.25 10.07 6.25
C GLU A 77 -5.42 8.94 6.85
N ILE A 78 -6.06 7.85 7.30
CA ILE A 78 -5.35 6.65 7.77
C ILE A 78 -4.69 5.94 6.60
N ILE A 79 -5.37 5.82 5.45
CA ILE A 79 -4.79 5.28 4.21
C ILE A 79 -3.58 6.11 3.77
N ALA A 80 -3.69 7.45 3.79
CA ALA A 80 -2.59 8.34 3.43
C ALA A 80 -1.42 8.23 4.42
N SER A 81 -1.70 8.13 5.73
CA SER A 81 -0.68 7.92 6.75
C SER A 81 0.05 6.59 6.57
N ASP A 82 -0.68 5.50 6.32
CA ASP A 82 -0.10 4.18 6.07
C ASP A 82 0.75 4.15 4.80
N ILE A 83 0.25 4.73 3.70
CA ILE A 83 1.01 4.88 2.45
C ILE A 83 2.30 5.66 2.71
N ASN A 84 2.26 6.77 3.44
CA ASN A 84 3.45 7.55 3.74
C ASN A 84 4.45 6.78 4.63
N ALA A 85 3.96 5.97 5.58
CA ALA A 85 4.81 5.12 6.40
C ALA A 85 5.49 4.03 5.54
N ILE A 86 4.74 3.39 4.63
CA ILE A 86 5.29 2.41 3.68
C ILE A 86 6.30 3.08 2.76
N ILE A 87 5.98 4.22 2.16
CA ILE A 87 6.91 5.00 1.30
C ILE A 87 8.22 5.23 2.05
N LYS A 88 8.14 5.74 3.28
CA LYS A 88 9.32 5.99 4.11
C LYS A 88 10.12 4.73 4.42
N LEU A 89 9.45 3.62 4.73
CA LEU A 89 10.12 2.32 4.92
C LEU A 89 10.81 1.84 3.63
N THR A 90 10.25 2.17 2.47
CA THR A 90 10.83 1.84 1.18
C THR A 90 11.88 2.84 0.68
N GLU A 91 11.92 4.06 1.25
CA GLU A 91 12.98 5.05 0.98
C GLU A 91 14.31 4.60 1.59
N ASP A 92 14.28 4.04 2.80
CA ASP A 92 15.47 3.51 3.49
C ASP A 92 15.80 2.07 3.09
N ALA A 93 14.84 1.35 2.49
CA ALA A 93 15.10 0.04 1.91
C ALA A 93 15.74 0.19 0.53
N GLU A 94 16.75 -0.63 0.21
CA GLU A 94 17.13 -0.92 -1.18
C GLU A 94 15.97 -1.69 -1.85
N ILE A 95 14.90 -1.00 -2.20
CA ILE A 95 13.97 -1.48 -3.21
C ILE A 95 14.66 -1.22 -4.54
N ASP A 96 14.94 -2.28 -5.28
CA ASP A 96 15.46 -2.27 -6.65
C ASP A 96 14.41 -1.68 -7.62
N ALA A 97 14.01 -0.43 -7.39
CA ALA A 97 13.15 0.37 -8.25
C ALA A 97 13.93 0.95 -9.44
N ASN A 98 15.26 0.88 -9.37
CA ASN A 98 16.15 1.11 -10.49
C ASN A 98 16.65 -0.24 -10.97
N SER A 99 15.94 -0.86 -11.91
CA SER A 99 16.53 -1.84 -12.83
C SER A 99 17.65 -1.13 -13.61
N SER A 100 18.80 -0.94 -12.95
CA SER A 100 20.01 -0.28 -13.44
C SER A 100 21.27 -0.96 -12.90
N GLY A 101 21.18 -2.25 -12.53
CA GLY A 101 22.36 -3.11 -12.42
C GLY A 101 22.90 -3.50 -13.80
N ASP A 102 24.13 -4.00 -13.87
CA ASP A 102 24.79 -4.43 -15.13
C ASP A 102 24.01 -5.52 -15.91
N ASN A 103 22.99 -6.13 -15.30
CA ASN A 103 22.08 -7.11 -15.89
C ASN A 103 20.60 -6.68 -15.94
N ALA A 104 20.32 -5.39 -15.71
CA ALA A 104 18.99 -4.83 -15.80
C ALA A 104 18.43 -4.97 -17.22
N ARG A 105 17.33 -5.72 -17.36
CA ARG A 105 16.62 -5.94 -18.62
C ARG A 105 15.25 -5.30 -18.55
N ILE A 106 15.06 -4.18 -19.25
CA ILE A 106 13.72 -3.64 -19.53
C ILE A 106 13.25 -4.26 -20.84
N GLY A 107 12.37 -5.25 -20.73
CA GLY A 107 11.67 -5.85 -21.87
C GLY A 107 10.29 -5.24 -22.01
N SER A 108 9.88 -4.96 -23.24
CA SER A 108 8.50 -4.58 -23.58
C SER A 108 8.00 -5.59 -24.61
N SER A 109 6.88 -6.26 -24.34
CA SER A 109 6.34 -7.33 -25.18
C SER A 109 4.81 -7.32 -25.17
N GLY A 110 4.20 -7.45 -26.34
CA GLY A 110 2.76 -7.32 -26.58
C GLY A 110 2.51 -6.47 -27.83
N ASP A 111 1.30 -6.52 -28.38
CA ASP A 111 0.98 -5.90 -29.68
C ASP A 111 1.08 -4.35 -29.68
N ASP A 112 0.93 -3.71 -28.52
CA ASP A 112 1.00 -2.25 -28.33
C ASP A 112 2.14 -1.83 -27.37
N ALA A 113 3.13 -2.68 -27.15
CA ALA A 113 4.16 -2.47 -26.15
C ALA A 113 5.20 -1.41 -26.62
N GLN A 114 5.35 -0.31 -25.88
CA GLN A 114 6.21 0.82 -26.23
C GLN A 114 7.30 1.05 -25.17
N ILE A 115 8.54 1.31 -25.61
CA ILE A 115 9.60 1.90 -24.79
C ILE A 115 9.94 3.23 -25.44
N GLY A 116 9.58 4.33 -24.77
CA GLY A 116 9.86 5.68 -25.23
C GLY A 116 10.84 6.39 -24.30
N SER A 117 11.58 7.36 -24.84
CA SER A 117 12.28 8.37 -24.05
C SER A 117 11.90 9.74 -24.58
N SER A 118 11.55 10.67 -23.70
CA SER A 118 11.09 12.02 -24.05
C SER A 118 11.72 13.04 -23.11
N GLY A 119 12.16 14.19 -23.65
CA GLY A 119 12.84 15.24 -22.91
C GLY A 119 13.99 15.84 -23.71
N TYR A 120 14.54 16.97 -23.25
CA TYR A 120 15.58 17.71 -23.98
C TYR A 120 16.88 16.90 -24.20
N ASP A 121 17.19 15.97 -23.30
CA ASP A 121 18.39 15.10 -23.33
C ASP A 121 18.06 13.59 -23.34
N ALA A 122 16.85 13.21 -23.74
CA ALA A 122 16.42 11.81 -23.68
C ALA A 122 17.17 10.94 -24.69
N ARG A 123 17.65 9.76 -24.26
CA ARG A 123 18.45 8.83 -25.09
C ARG A 123 17.97 7.39 -24.89
N ILE A 124 17.81 6.67 -25.99
CA ILE A 124 17.71 5.20 -26.03
C ILE A 124 18.90 4.69 -26.85
N GLY A 125 19.66 3.74 -26.31
CA GLY A 125 20.82 3.15 -26.97
C GLY A 125 20.82 1.63 -26.89
N SER A 126 21.49 0.99 -27.85
CA SER A 126 21.81 -0.44 -27.83
C SER A 126 23.31 -0.59 -28.05
N SER A 127 24.02 -1.31 -27.18
CA SER A 127 25.47 -1.48 -27.22
C SER A 127 25.88 -2.93 -26.91
N GLY A 128 27.01 -3.38 -27.46
CA GLY A 128 27.50 -4.76 -27.35
C GLY A 128 27.63 -5.48 -28.70
N ASN A 129 28.29 -6.65 -28.70
CA ASN A 129 28.69 -7.37 -29.93
C ASN A 129 27.55 -7.81 -30.86
N TYR A 130 26.29 -7.79 -30.38
CA TYR A 130 25.10 -8.14 -31.14
C TYR A 130 23.95 -7.15 -30.92
N ALA A 131 24.26 -5.92 -30.51
CA ALA A 131 23.28 -4.87 -30.33
C ALA A 131 22.59 -4.54 -31.66
N ARG A 132 21.26 -4.45 -31.64
CA ARG A 132 20.45 -4.11 -32.81
C ARG A 132 19.35 -3.13 -32.42
N ILE A 133 19.23 -2.07 -33.20
CA ILE A 133 18.06 -1.18 -33.22
C ILE A 133 17.38 -1.44 -34.56
N ASP A 134 16.10 -1.78 -34.51
CA ASP A 134 15.26 -1.91 -35.70
C ASP A 134 14.22 -0.78 -35.70
N ALA A 135 13.92 -0.25 -36.88
CA ALA A 135 12.94 0.81 -37.03
C ALA A 135 12.10 0.55 -38.28
N SER A 136 10.81 0.43 -38.06
CA SER A 136 9.82 0.11 -39.09
C SER A 136 8.60 1.00 -38.92
N GLY A 137 8.00 1.43 -40.03
CA GLY A 137 6.80 2.28 -40.05
C GLY A 137 6.97 3.52 -40.94
N GLU A 138 5.86 4.16 -41.29
CA GLU A 138 5.89 5.39 -42.09
C GLU A 138 6.59 6.51 -41.30
N ASN A 139 7.62 7.12 -41.88
CA ASN A 139 8.47 8.16 -41.28
C ASN A 139 9.42 7.72 -40.14
N SER A 140 9.70 6.42 -39.96
CA SER A 140 10.72 5.98 -39.01
C SER A 140 12.13 6.40 -39.45
N VAL A 141 12.95 6.93 -38.54
CA VAL A 141 14.33 7.36 -38.81
C VAL A 141 15.30 6.72 -37.83
N VAL A 142 16.36 6.09 -38.34
CA VAL A 142 17.53 5.64 -37.57
C VAL A 142 18.77 6.26 -38.18
N ALA A 143 19.57 6.93 -37.35
CA ALA A 143 20.90 7.39 -37.72
C ALA A 143 21.93 6.55 -36.96
N SER A 144 22.92 6.02 -37.67
CA SER A 144 24.05 5.31 -37.07
C SER A 144 25.37 5.94 -37.54
N ALA A 145 26.32 6.07 -36.62
CA ALA A 145 27.66 6.55 -36.91
C ALA A 145 28.66 5.68 -36.15
N GLY A 146 29.68 5.17 -36.86
CA GLY A 146 30.74 4.37 -36.29
C GLY A 146 32.11 4.90 -36.75
N ILE A 147 33.10 4.78 -35.87
CA ILE A 147 34.51 5.03 -36.21
C ILE A 147 35.18 3.67 -36.27
N ASN A 148 35.77 3.34 -37.42
CA ASN A 148 36.66 2.20 -37.55
C ASN A 148 38.05 2.67 -37.09
N PRO A 149 38.63 2.15 -35.99
CA PRO A 149 39.97 2.55 -35.55
C PRO A 149 41.06 2.12 -36.54
#